data_AF-A0A2E5WB23-F1
#
_entry.id   AF-A0A2E5WB23-F1
#
_cell.length_a   1.000
_cell.length_b   1.000
_cell.length_c   1.000
_cell.angle_alpha   90.00
_cell.angle_beta   90.00
_cell.angle_gamma   90.00
#
_symmetry.space_group_name_H-M   'P 1'
#
loop_
_entity.id
_entity.type
_entity.pdbx_description
1 polymer ?
#
loop_
_entity_poly.entity_id
_entity_poly.type
_entity_poly.pdbx_seq_one_letter_code
_entity_poly.pdbx_strand_id
1 'polypeptide(L)'
;MKFNSCISEYSFLSVGKFHSRCDVYIDITDVVERKIAALDLMRGQTYDGPYARKRVEAVDGHFGMFCGVAYAEPFTSMLPQVYDLLPITPHTRIKASERTKDWHARVCKLLAAQVPVA
;
A
#
# COMPACT_ATOMS: atom_id res chain seq x y z
N MET A 1 7.78 -25.33 38.45
CA MET A 1 6.99 -24.16 38.02
C MET A 1 7.27 -23.92 36.55
N LYS A 2 6.28 -24.14 35.67
CA LYS A 2 6.39 -23.91 34.23
C LYS A 2 5.77 -22.56 33.93
N PHE A 3 6.55 -21.64 33.36
CA PHE A 3 6.03 -20.39 32.79
C PHE A 3 5.29 -20.76 31.50
N ASN A 4 3.96 -20.74 31.54
CA ASN A 4 3.13 -20.88 30.35
C ASN A 4 3.22 -19.58 29.53
N SER A 5 3.73 -19.70 28.31
CA SER A 5 3.70 -18.69 27.27
C SER A 5 2.24 -18.38 26.89
N CYS A 6 1.75 -17.22 27.32
CA CYS A 6 0.53 -16.62 26.79
C CYS A 6 0.87 -16.00 25.43
N ILE A 7 0.89 -16.81 24.37
CA ILE A 7 0.77 -16.30 23.00
C ILE A 7 -0.72 -16.23 22.72
N SER A 8 -1.21 -15.01 22.51
CA SER A 8 -2.63 -14.70 22.33
C SER A 8 -3.19 -15.38 21.08
N GLU A 9 -4.20 -16.22 21.31
CA GLU A 9 -5.16 -16.66 20.32
C GLU A 9 -6.01 -15.46 19.87
N TYR A 10 -5.55 -14.72 18.86
CA TYR A 10 -6.36 -13.74 18.12
C TYR A 10 -5.93 -13.71 16.64
N SER A 11 -6.14 -14.81 15.93
CA SER A 11 -5.97 -14.84 14.46
C SER A 11 -6.86 -15.88 13.78
N PHE A 12 -8.04 -16.16 14.34
CA PHE A 12 -9.02 -17.05 13.74
C PHE A 12 -10.36 -16.32 13.62
N LEU A 13 -10.52 -15.50 12.56
CA LEU A 13 -11.78 -15.11 11.89
C LEU A 13 -11.56 -13.83 11.05
N SER A 14 -10.94 -13.97 9.87
CA SER A 14 -11.16 -13.03 8.76
C SER A 14 -10.86 -13.71 7.43
N VAL A 15 -11.64 -14.75 7.11
CA VAL A 15 -11.68 -15.32 5.77
C VAL A 15 -12.29 -14.26 4.84
N GLY A 16 -11.49 -13.69 3.94
CA GLY A 16 -11.99 -12.96 2.76
C GLY A 16 -11.67 -11.48 2.63
N LYS A 17 -10.90 -10.86 3.53
CA LYS A 17 -10.44 -9.47 3.37
C LYS A 17 -8.92 -9.41 3.46
N PHE A 18 -8.25 -9.01 2.37
CA PHE A 18 -6.83 -8.69 2.35
C PHE A 18 -6.58 -7.36 3.10
N HIS A 19 -6.99 -7.30 4.37
CA HIS A 19 -6.59 -6.23 5.27
C HIS A 19 -5.28 -6.67 5.90
N SER A 20 -4.19 -6.36 5.22
CA SER A 20 -2.87 -6.43 5.81
C SER A 20 -2.88 -5.59 7.10
N ARG A 21 -2.33 -6.12 8.21
CA ARG A 21 -2.24 -5.41 9.51
C ARG A 21 -1.20 -4.28 9.45
N CYS A 22 -1.33 -3.40 8.48
CA CYS A 22 -0.40 -2.33 8.20
C CYS A 22 -0.88 -1.05 8.88
N ASP A 23 0.06 -0.35 9.51
CA ASP A 23 -0.15 0.88 10.26
C ASP A 23 0.51 2.08 9.59
N VAL A 24 1.49 1.85 8.73
CA VAL A 24 2.22 2.89 7.99
C VAL A 24 2.06 2.66 6.49
N TYR A 25 1.78 3.72 5.75
CA TYR A 25 1.69 3.70 4.30
C TYR A 25 2.58 4.77 3.71
N ILE A 26 3.44 4.39 2.77
CA ILE A 26 4.36 5.30 2.11
C ILE A 26 3.85 5.58 0.70
N ASP A 27 3.65 6.86 0.38
CA ASP A 27 3.33 7.29 -0.97
C ASP A 27 4.54 7.04 -1.87
N ILE A 28 4.37 6.14 -2.84
CA ILE A 28 5.41 5.80 -3.82
C ILE A 28 5.07 6.33 -5.21
N THR A 29 4.06 7.20 -5.33
CA THR A 29 3.56 7.69 -6.62
C THR A 29 4.67 8.26 -7.51
N ASP A 30 5.64 8.96 -6.93
CA ASP A 30 6.73 9.61 -7.69
C ASP A 30 7.86 8.65 -8.07
N VAL A 31 7.92 7.47 -7.45
CA VAL A 31 9.01 6.49 -7.63
C VAL A 31 8.52 5.12 -8.12
N VAL A 32 7.23 4.99 -8.39
CA VAL A 32 6.59 3.73 -8.79
C VAL A 32 7.21 3.14 -10.07
N GLU A 33 7.65 3.98 -11.00
CA GLU A 33 8.35 3.53 -12.22
C GLU A 33 9.71 2.90 -11.91
N ARG A 34 10.42 3.37 -10.88
CA ARG A 34 11.68 2.76 -10.44
C ARG A 34 11.44 1.39 -9.83
N LYS A 35 10.33 1.22 -9.09
CA LYS A 35 9.90 -0.09 -8.58
C LYS A 35 9.61 -1.05 -9.73
N ILE A 36 8.89 -0.60 -10.76
CA ILE A 36 8.62 -1.40 -11.96
C ILE A 36 9.92 -1.78 -12.66
N ALA A 37 10.83 -0.83 -12.87
CA ALA A 37 12.13 -1.10 -13.48
C ALA A 37 12.95 -2.13 -12.68
N ALA A 38 12.87 -2.10 -11.34
CA ALA A 38 13.51 -3.10 -10.49
C ALA A 38 12.85 -4.49 -10.62
N LEU A 39 11.52 -4.56 -10.70
CA LEU A 39 10.78 -5.80 -10.93
C LEU A 39 11.08 -6.39 -12.32
N ASP A 40 11.25 -5.55 -13.34
CA ASP A 40 11.60 -5.96 -14.71
C ASP A 40 12.97 -6.68 -14.79
N LEU A 41 13.85 -6.47 -13.80
CA LEU A 41 15.13 -7.19 -13.71
C LEU A 41 14.99 -8.62 -13.16
N MET A 42 13.90 -8.94 -12.46
CA MET A 42 13.66 -10.23 -11.82
C MET A 42 13.08 -11.28 -12.77
N ARG A 43 13.72 -11.47 -13.93
CA ARG A 43 13.26 -12.37 -15.02
C ARG A 43 13.07 -13.82 -14.57
N GLY A 44 13.91 -14.31 -13.66
CA GLY A 44 13.81 -15.67 -13.13
C GLY A 44 12.56 -15.92 -12.26
N GLN A 45 11.85 -14.86 -11.86
CA GLN A 45 10.62 -14.93 -11.07
C GLN A 45 9.38 -14.50 -11.89
N THR A 46 9.53 -14.31 -13.21
CA THR A 46 8.44 -13.91 -14.12
C THR A 46 7.79 -12.58 -13.74
N TYR A 47 8.54 -11.70 -13.07
CA TYR A 47 8.09 -10.33 -12.78
C TYR A 47 8.35 -9.37 -13.94
N ASP A 48 8.88 -9.83 -15.06
CA ASP A 48 9.21 -8.99 -16.20
C ASP A 48 8.00 -8.60 -17.04
N GLY A 49 8.08 -7.39 -17.61
CA GLY A 49 7.22 -6.96 -18.70
C GLY A 49 5.85 -6.45 -18.22
N PRO A 50 4.76 -6.76 -18.94
CA PRO A 50 3.44 -6.20 -18.64
C PRO A 50 2.87 -6.65 -17.29
N TYR A 51 3.28 -7.83 -16.81
CA TYR A 51 2.85 -8.36 -15.53
C TYR A 51 3.34 -7.51 -14.35
N ALA A 52 4.60 -7.02 -14.36
CA ALA A 52 5.12 -6.13 -13.33
C ALA A 52 4.24 -4.90 -13.14
N ARG A 53 3.90 -4.24 -14.26
CA ARG A 53 3.04 -3.05 -14.29
C ARG A 53 1.66 -3.36 -13.72
N LYS A 54 1.04 -4.47 -14.15
CA LYS A 54 -0.30 -4.83 -13.68
C LYS A 54 -0.32 -5.20 -12.20
N ARG A 55 0.72 -5.89 -11.73
CA ARG A 55 0.88 -6.28 -10.32
C ARG A 55 1.05 -5.05 -9.42
N VAL A 56 1.92 -4.12 -9.80
CA VAL A 56 2.11 -2.85 -9.09
C VAL A 56 0.81 -2.05 -9.09
N GLU A 57 0.12 -1.97 -10.23
CA GLU A 57 -1.17 -1.29 -10.31
C GLU A 57 -2.22 -1.91 -9.38
N ALA A 58 -2.36 -3.23 -9.40
CA ALA A 58 -3.36 -3.92 -8.60
C ALA A 58 -3.08 -3.85 -7.10
N VAL A 59 -1.82 -4.03 -6.69
CA VAL A 59 -1.43 -4.11 -5.27
C VAL A 59 -1.20 -2.72 -4.70
N ASP A 60 -0.27 -1.96 -5.25
CA ASP A 60 0.10 -0.65 -4.72
C ASP A 60 -0.96 0.40 -5.03
N GLY A 61 -1.70 0.23 -6.12
CA GLY A 61 -2.87 1.06 -6.42
C GLY A 61 -4.04 0.81 -5.48
N HIS A 62 -4.25 -0.43 -5.02
CA HIS A 62 -5.27 -0.72 -4.00
C HIS A 62 -4.98 0.00 -2.68
N PHE A 63 -3.73 -0.06 -2.20
CA PHE A 63 -3.33 0.64 -0.98
C PHE A 63 -3.26 2.16 -1.20
N GLY A 64 -2.83 2.61 -2.37
CA GLY A 64 -2.87 4.02 -2.75
C GLY A 64 -4.29 4.57 -2.64
N MET A 65 -5.26 3.86 -3.22
CA MET A 65 -6.68 4.21 -3.18
C MET A 65 -7.19 4.34 -1.72
N PHE A 66 -6.85 3.37 -0.87
CA PHE A 66 -7.19 3.41 0.56
C PHE A 66 -6.61 4.64 1.27
N CYS A 67 -5.37 5.01 0.97
CA CYS A 67 -4.69 6.16 1.55
C CYS A 67 -5.08 7.50 0.91
N GLY A 68 -5.74 7.48 -0.26
CA GLY A 68 -6.07 8.66 -1.05
C GLY A 68 -4.86 9.24 -1.78
N VAL A 69 -3.95 8.39 -2.25
CA VAL A 69 -2.84 8.69 -3.18
C VAL A 69 -2.95 7.73 -4.38
N ALA A 70 -2.14 7.90 -5.43
CA ALA A 70 -2.23 6.99 -6.57
C ALA A 70 -1.62 5.61 -6.25
N TYR A 71 -0.45 5.59 -5.63
CA TYR A 71 0.26 4.36 -5.27
C TYR A 71 0.82 4.48 -3.85
N ALA A 72 0.57 3.47 -3.02
CA ALA A 72 1.16 3.40 -1.69
C ALA A 72 1.64 1.99 -1.36
N GLU A 73 2.77 1.92 -0.65
CA GLU A 73 3.24 0.67 -0.06
C GLU A 73 2.88 0.60 1.42
N PRO A 74 2.30 -0.52 1.87
CA PRO A 74 1.94 -0.70 3.26
C PRO A 74 3.09 -1.35 4.07
N PHE A 75 3.28 -0.88 5.29
CA PHE A 75 4.27 -1.38 6.25
C PHE A 75 3.58 -1.68 7.59
N THR A 76 4.16 -2.61 8.35
CA THR A 76 3.73 -2.96 9.70
C THR A 76 4.87 -2.69 10.67
N SER A 77 4.66 -1.78 11.62
CA SER A 77 5.62 -1.54 12.70
C SER A 77 5.75 -2.79 13.57
N MET A 78 6.98 -3.22 13.81
CA MET A 78 7.26 -4.35 14.70
C MET A 78 6.95 -4.01 16.17
N LEU A 79 7.17 -2.75 16.56
CA LEU A 79 6.98 -2.25 17.91
C LEU A 79 5.92 -1.14 17.91
N PRO A 80 5.09 -1.05 18.96
CA PRO A 80 4.13 0.04 19.09
C PRO A 80 4.86 1.37 19.33
N GLN A 81 4.32 2.46 18.78
CA GLN A 81 4.81 3.81 19.03
C GLN A 81 3.92 4.52 20.06
N VAL A 82 4.54 5.31 20.93
CA VAL A 82 3.86 6.13 21.95
C VAL A 82 4.04 7.60 21.57
N TYR A 83 2.93 8.34 21.49
CA TYR A 83 2.93 9.77 21.16
C TYR A 83 2.21 10.55 22.26
N ASP A 84 2.70 11.76 22.56
CA ASP A 84 2.04 12.67 23.50
C ASP A 84 0.75 13.28 22.93
N LEU A 85 0.67 13.40 21.59
CA LEU A 85 -0.47 13.92 20.85
C LEU A 85 -0.71 13.06 19.60
N LEU A 86 -1.94 13.08 19.07
CA LEU A 86 -2.27 12.35 17.85
C LEU A 86 -1.47 12.91 16.65
N PRO A 87 -0.66 12.09 15.95
CA PRO A 87 0.11 12.55 14.81
C PRO A 87 -0.79 12.78 13.60
N ILE A 88 -1.02 14.06 13.26
CA ILE A 88 -1.72 14.46 12.04
C ILE A 88 -0.70 14.86 10.98
N THR A 89 -0.62 14.06 9.91
CA THR A 89 0.28 14.36 8.79
C THR A 89 -0.24 15.51 7.92
N PRO A 90 0.64 16.23 7.19
CA PRO A 90 0.20 17.21 6.20
C PRO A 90 -0.79 16.64 5.19
N HIS A 91 -0.61 15.38 4.77
CA HIS A 91 -1.51 14.67 3.87
C HIS A 91 -2.91 14.53 4.45
N THR A 92 -3.02 14.08 5.71
CA THR A 92 -4.31 13.98 6.42
C THR A 92 -5.02 15.34 6.49
N ARG A 93 -4.26 16.41 6.71
CA ARG A 93 -4.80 17.77 6.76
C ARG A 93 -5.33 18.26 5.42
N ILE A 94 -4.64 17.95 4.31
CA ILE A 94 -5.11 18.25 2.95
C ILE A 94 -6.41 17.49 2.66
N LYS A 95 -6.45 16.20 2.98
CA LYS A 95 -7.65 15.36 2.78
C LYS A 95 -8.87 15.86 3.54
N ALA A 96 -8.69 16.43 4.73
CA ALA A 96 -9.80 16.93 5.53
C ALA A 96 -10.54 18.11 4.88
N SER A 97 -9.87 18.88 4.02
CA SER A 97 -10.40 20.10 3.39
C SER A 97 -10.48 20.02 1.86
N GLU A 98 -10.18 18.87 1.27
CA GLU A 98 -10.11 18.73 -0.19
C GLU A 98 -11.49 18.64 -0.85
N ARG A 99 -11.56 19.12 -2.10
CA ARG A 99 -12.71 18.90 -2.98
C ARG A 99 -12.55 17.57 -3.72
N THR A 100 -13.66 16.94 -4.07
CA THR A 100 -13.68 15.66 -4.80
C THR A 100 -12.87 15.67 -6.10
N LYS A 101 -12.84 16.81 -6.82
CA LYS A 101 -12.07 16.94 -8.06
C LYS A 101 -10.55 16.80 -7.82
N ASP A 102 -10.06 17.40 -6.75
CA ASP A 102 -8.62 17.41 -6.43
C ASP A 102 -8.18 16.03 -5.94
N TRP A 103 -9.07 15.32 -5.25
CA TRP A 103 -8.89 13.91 -4.90
C TRP A 103 -8.78 13.01 -6.14
N HIS A 104 -9.72 13.12 -7.09
CA HIS A 104 -9.64 12.36 -8.35
C HIS A 104 -8.33 12.65 -9.11
N ALA A 105 -7.91 13.92 -9.19
CA ALA A 105 -6.67 14.28 -9.86
C ALA A 105 -5.42 13.62 -9.24
N ARG A 106 -5.43 13.42 -7.91
CA ARG A 106 -4.32 12.80 -7.19
C ARG A 106 -4.31 11.27 -7.30
N VAL A 107 -5.47 10.63 -7.22
CA VAL A 107 -5.59 9.16 -7.15
C VAL A 107 -5.66 8.52 -8.54
N CYS A 108 -6.27 9.17 -9.54
CA CYS A 108 -6.48 8.61 -10.87
C CYS A 108 -5.22 8.66 -11.76
N LYS A 109 -4.10 8.09 -11.30
CA LYS A 109 -2.90 7.86 -12.11
C LYS A 109 -2.80 6.36 -12.40
N LEU A 110 -3.02 5.95 -13.64
CA LEU A 110 -3.00 4.54 -14.06
C LEU A 110 -1.70 4.21 -14.80
N LEU A 111 -1.05 3.10 -14.44
CA LEU A 111 0.21 2.66 -15.06
C LEU A 111 0.02 1.56 -16.11
N ALA A 112 -1.02 0.74 -15.97
CA ALA A 112 -1.33 -0.40 -16.84
C ALA A 112 -2.54 -0.14 -17.76
N ALA A 113 -2.97 1.12 -17.93
CA ALA A 113 -4.09 1.47 -18.81
C ALA A 113 -3.93 1.00 -20.27
N GLN A 114 -2.69 0.71 -20.69
CA GLN A 114 -2.33 0.34 -22.06
C GLN A 114 -1.66 -1.05 -22.14
N VAL A 115 -1.67 -1.84 -21.06
CA VAL A 115 -1.09 -3.18 -21.07
C VAL A 115 -2.01 -4.13 -21.85
N PRO A 116 -1.54 -4.77 -22.93
CA PRO A 116 -2.36 -5.73 -23.66
C PRO A 116 -2.72 -6.90 -22.73
N VAL A 117 -4.03 -7.18 -22.64
CA VAL A 117 -4.53 -8.39 -21.99
C VAL A 117 -4.18 -9.54 -22.92
N ALA A 118 -3.35 -10.47 -22.43
CA ALA A 118 -3.00 -11.68 -23.15
C ALA A 118 -4.21 -12.61 -23.34
#